data_AF-A0A7S1WBP0-F1
#
_entry.id   AF-A0A7S1WBP0-F1
#
_cell.length_a   1.000
_cell.length_b   1.000
_cell.length_c   1.000
_cell.angle_alpha   90.00
_cell.angle_beta   90.00
_cell.angle_gamma   90.00
#
_symmetry.space_group_name_H-M   'P 1'
#
loop_
_entity.id
_entity.type
_entity.pdbx_description
1 polymer ?
#
loop_
_entity_poly.entity_id
_entity_poly.type
_entity_poly.pdbx_seq_one_letter_code
_entity_poly.pdbx_strand_id
1 'polypeptide(L)'
;KSSQAFRETVSALRSSGVEGGELSGLLDALMAVLHLGNVDFAAPKNNSEGSEPVRSGNAGASLERACELLQVDAEALSGAWCRKTMKAPGEGVISTPLTVAKAIEGRDALARHLYGAIFTFVVARINSAVAADGASNGAKDHFSRLPFVGVLDIFGFEFFQMNSLEQLFINYTNELLQQYFNEVIFVHEAELYQREGIKWSPQDFP
;
A
#
# COMPACT_ATOMS: atom_id res chain seq x y z
N LYS A 1 10.35 4.18 -23.40
CA LYS A 1 9.36 3.24 -22.83
C LYS A 1 8.74 3.81 -21.54
N SER A 2 9.51 4.12 -20.50
CA SER A 2 8.98 4.65 -19.22
C SER A 2 8.22 6.00 -19.35
N SER A 3 8.69 6.91 -20.20
CA SER A 3 7.99 8.19 -20.43
C SER A 3 6.63 8.04 -21.12
N GLN A 4 6.47 7.02 -21.96
CA GLN A 4 5.18 6.76 -22.63
C GLN A 4 4.19 6.12 -21.66
N ALA A 5 4.62 5.08 -20.94
CA ALA A 5 3.79 4.43 -19.92
C ALA A 5 3.32 5.44 -18.86
N PHE A 6 4.19 6.34 -18.41
CA PHE A 6 3.80 7.43 -17.50
C PHE A 6 2.69 8.31 -18.06
N ARG A 7 2.81 8.74 -19.33
CA ARG A 7 1.76 9.55 -19.98
C ARG A 7 0.44 8.80 -20.09
N GLU A 8 0.49 7.51 -20.42
CA GLU A 8 -0.69 6.65 -20.50
C GLU A 8 -1.36 6.49 -19.14
N THR A 9 -0.59 6.22 -18.07
CA THR A 9 -1.11 6.14 -16.70
C THR A 9 -1.74 7.45 -16.25
N VAL A 10 -1.09 8.60 -16.50
CA VAL A 10 -1.66 9.92 -16.16
C VAL A 10 -2.94 10.19 -16.94
N SER A 11 -3.00 9.80 -18.22
CA SER A 11 -4.23 9.91 -19.00
C SER A 11 -5.36 9.06 -18.42
N ALA A 12 -5.06 7.82 -18.01
CA ALA A 12 -6.04 6.92 -17.40
C ALA A 12 -6.56 7.47 -16.07
N LEU A 13 -5.66 7.98 -15.20
CA LEU A 13 -6.04 8.62 -13.94
C LEU A 13 -7.01 9.80 -14.15
N ARG A 14 -6.76 10.62 -15.18
CA ARG A 14 -7.66 11.72 -15.55
C ARG A 14 -9.03 11.21 -15.99
N SER A 15 -9.07 10.15 -16.80
CA SER A 15 -10.33 9.50 -17.19
C SER A 15 -11.11 8.92 -16.00
N SER A 16 -10.41 8.55 -14.92
CA SER A 16 -11.01 8.12 -13.65
C SER A 16 -11.35 9.29 -12.70
N GLY A 17 -11.27 10.54 -13.14
CA GLY A 17 -11.64 11.74 -12.38
C GLY A 17 -10.55 12.30 -11.46
N VAL A 18 -9.31 11.83 -11.57
CA VAL A 18 -8.15 12.38 -10.84
C VAL A 18 -7.48 13.44 -11.71
N GLU A 19 -7.84 14.70 -11.51
CA GLU A 19 -7.35 15.81 -12.34
C GLU A 19 -7.00 17.08 -11.53
N GLY A 20 -6.44 18.08 -12.20
CA GLY A 20 -6.09 19.36 -11.60
C GLY A 20 -5.19 19.23 -10.37
N GLY A 21 -5.58 19.89 -9.27
CA GLY A 21 -4.83 19.89 -8.02
C GLY A 21 -4.75 18.52 -7.34
N GLU A 22 -5.73 17.65 -7.57
CA GLU A 22 -5.75 16.30 -7.01
C GLU A 22 -4.64 15.43 -7.62
N LEU A 23 -4.50 15.49 -8.95
CA LEU A 23 -3.40 14.83 -9.65
C LEU A 23 -2.04 15.38 -9.24
N SER A 24 -1.92 16.70 -9.05
CA SER A 24 -0.68 17.30 -8.53
C SER A 24 -0.35 16.75 -7.15
N GLY A 25 -1.31 16.78 -6.21
CA GLY A 25 -1.10 16.28 -4.86
C GLY A 25 -0.74 14.79 -4.81
N LEU A 26 -1.33 13.98 -5.70
CA LEU A 26 -0.96 12.57 -5.86
C LEU A 26 0.49 12.40 -6.31
N LEU A 27 0.92 13.16 -7.31
CA LEU A 27 2.30 13.11 -7.82
C LEU A 27 3.30 13.69 -6.81
N ASP A 28 2.93 14.74 -6.09
CA ASP A 28 3.74 15.35 -5.03
C ASP A 28 3.96 14.35 -3.88
N ALA A 29 2.90 13.64 -3.47
CA ALA A 29 3.00 12.58 -2.46
C ALA A 29 3.88 11.42 -2.94
N LEU A 30 3.80 11.01 -4.21
CA LEU A 30 4.69 10.00 -4.79
C LEU A 30 6.15 10.47 -4.83
N MET A 31 6.41 11.71 -5.22
CA MET A 31 7.76 12.29 -5.18
C MET A 31 8.29 12.36 -3.74
N ALA A 32 7.43 12.67 -2.77
CA ALA A 32 7.81 12.66 -1.36
C ALA A 32 8.27 11.27 -0.91
N VAL A 33 7.58 10.19 -1.30
CA VAL A 33 8.02 8.81 -1.01
C VAL A 33 9.43 8.55 -1.56
N LEU A 34 9.72 9.00 -2.78
CA LEU A 34 11.05 8.83 -3.40
C LEU A 34 12.13 9.63 -2.66
N HIS A 35 11.83 10.87 -2.27
CA HIS A 35 12.77 11.69 -1.50
C HIS A 35 12.99 11.14 -0.08
N LEU A 36 11.94 10.65 0.57
CA LEU A 36 12.06 9.98 1.87
C LEU A 36 13.04 8.80 1.80
N GLY A 37 13.03 8.02 0.71
CA GLY A 37 13.98 6.92 0.51
C GLY A 37 15.46 7.34 0.46
N ASN A 38 15.76 8.62 0.21
CA ASN A 38 17.11 9.16 0.15
C ASN A 38 17.54 9.89 1.44
N VAL A 39 16.64 10.04 2.43
CA VAL A 39 16.98 10.63 3.73
C VAL A 39 17.81 9.63 4.52
N ASP A 40 18.90 10.06 5.13
CA ASP A 40 19.77 9.19 5.93
C ASP A 40 20.00 9.76 7.35
N PHE A 41 20.48 8.94 8.26
CA PHE A 41 20.69 9.30 9.67
C PHE A 41 22.09 8.94 10.15
N ALA A 42 22.63 9.75 11.04
CA ALA A 42 23.92 9.54 11.69
C ALA A 42 23.80 9.65 13.21
N ALA A 43 24.77 9.08 13.94
CA ALA A 43 24.86 9.26 15.38
C ALA A 43 25.46 10.65 15.70
N PRO A 44 24.85 11.45 16.59
CA PRO A 44 25.43 12.70 17.05
C PRO A 44 26.79 12.48 17.72
N LYS A 45 27.72 13.43 17.56
CA LYS A 45 29.09 13.33 18.11
C LYS A 45 29.15 13.02 19.62
N ASN A 46 28.14 13.49 20.38
CA ASN A 46 28.10 13.38 21.83
C ASN A 46 27.14 12.29 22.35
N ASN A 47 26.48 11.55 21.46
CA ASN A 47 25.51 10.52 21.84
C ASN A 47 25.43 9.40 20.79
N SER A 48 26.17 8.31 21.01
CA SER A 48 26.16 7.15 20.10
C SER A 48 24.83 6.41 20.05
N GLU A 49 23.99 6.54 21.09
CA GLU A 49 22.66 5.94 21.16
C GLU A 49 21.56 6.84 20.59
N GLY A 50 21.92 8.04 20.13
CA GLY A 50 21.02 8.98 19.47
C GLY A 50 21.09 8.89 17.95
N SER A 51 20.23 9.66 17.30
CA SER A 51 20.24 9.85 15.86
C SER A 51 19.95 11.32 15.52
N GLU A 52 20.51 11.75 14.41
CA GLU A 52 20.21 13.01 13.74
C GLU A 52 20.15 12.77 12.23
N PRO A 53 19.27 13.46 11.49
CA PRO A 53 19.25 13.37 10.03
C PRO A 53 20.54 13.94 9.44
N VAL A 54 21.05 13.30 8.39
CA VAL A 54 22.17 13.81 7.61
C VAL A 54 21.71 15.03 6.82
N ARG A 55 22.18 16.22 7.21
CA ARG A 55 21.80 17.51 6.59
C ARG A 55 22.66 17.90 5.38
N SER A 56 23.73 17.16 5.09
CA SER A 56 24.66 17.46 4.00
C SER A 56 24.35 16.67 2.72
N GLY A 57 24.79 17.22 1.59
CA GLY A 57 24.69 16.56 0.28
C GLY A 57 23.25 16.23 -0.12
N ASN A 58 23.10 15.12 -0.85
CA ASN A 58 21.82 14.70 -1.43
C ASN A 58 20.79 14.27 -0.37
N ALA A 59 21.24 13.74 0.78
CA ALA A 59 20.36 13.32 1.86
C ALA A 59 19.65 14.51 2.52
N GLY A 60 20.40 15.58 2.82
CA GLY A 60 19.84 16.82 3.34
C GLY A 60 18.85 17.48 2.37
N ALA A 61 19.23 17.59 1.10
CA ALA A 61 18.35 18.13 0.06
C ALA A 61 17.06 17.31 -0.10
N SER A 62 17.14 15.98 0.04
CA SER A 62 15.97 15.10 -0.04
C SER A 62 15.04 15.25 1.16
N LEU A 63 15.58 15.46 2.36
CA LEU A 63 14.76 15.75 3.54
C LEU A 63 13.94 17.03 3.36
N GLU A 64 14.59 18.12 2.99
CA GLU A 64 13.91 19.41 2.74
C GLU A 64 12.84 19.24 1.65
N ARG A 65 13.20 18.56 0.55
CA ARG A 65 12.25 18.37 -0.55
C ARG A 65 11.05 17.50 -0.17
N ALA A 66 11.25 16.45 0.63
CA ALA A 66 10.16 15.65 1.17
C ALA A 66 9.24 16.47 2.08
N CYS A 67 9.82 17.32 2.94
CA CYS A 67 9.06 18.19 3.85
C CYS A 67 8.25 19.25 3.09
N GLU A 68 8.83 19.87 2.06
CA GLU A 68 8.12 20.81 1.17
C GLU A 68 6.91 20.17 0.49
N LEU A 69 7.09 18.98 -0.08
CA LEU A 69 6.03 18.24 -0.79
C LEU A 69 4.91 17.78 0.16
N LEU A 70 5.27 17.37 1.38
CA LEU A 70 4.32 16.96 2.41
C LEU A 70 3.74 18.13 3.22
N GLN A 71 4.26 19.34 3.02
CA GLN A 71 3.91 20.54 3.78
C GLN A 71 4.05 20.36 5.30
N VAL A 72 5.13 19.70 5.72
CA VAL A 72 5.46 19.47 7.13
C VAL A 72 6.75 20.19 7.50
N ASP A 73 6.88 20.57 8.77
CA ASP A 73 8.10 21.16 9.28
C ASP A 73 9.23 20.12 9.38
N ALA A 74 10.40 20.47 8.84
CA ALA A 74 11.53 19.56 8.76
C ALA A 74 12.08 19.21 10.16
N GLU A 75 12.08 20.14 11.10
CA GLU A 75 12.55 19.89 12.47
C GLU A 75 11.57 19.02 13.26
N ALA A 76 10.27 19.25 13.10
CA ALA A 76 9.23 18.42 13.69
C ALA A 76 9.30 16.98 13.18
N LEU A 77 9.44 16.79 11.86
CA LEU A 77 9.57 15.44 11.27
C LEU A 77 10.86 14.75 11.71
N SER A 78 11.97 15.48 11.72
CA SER A 78 13.26 14.98 12.20
C SER A 78 13.19 14.57 13.68
N GLY A 79 12.56 15.40 14.51
CA GLY A 79 12.33 15.09 15.92
C GLY A 79 11.46 13.85 16.12
N ALA A 80 10.44 13.64 15.28
CA ALA A 80 9.56 12.48 15.35
C ALA A 80 10.27 11.16 15.01
N TRP A 81 11.24 11.17 14.09
CA TRP A 81 12.05 9.98 13.80
C TRP A 81 13.15 9.73 14.82
N CYS A 82 13.78 10.78 15.33
CA CYS A 82 14.95 10.68 16.18
C CYS A 82 14.62 10.62 17.68
N ARG A 83 13.37 10.84 18.08
CA ARG A 83 12.97 10.87 19.50
C ARG A 83 11.64 10.17 19.71
N LYS A 84 11.58 9.36 20.78
CA LYS A 84 10.34 8.77 21.28
C LYS A 84 9.81 9.63 22.42
N THR A 85 8.55 10.03 22.31
CA THR A 85 7.86 10.82 23.33
C THR A 85 6.84 9.95 24.05
N MET A 86 6.92 9.87 25.38
CA MET A 86 6.04 9.06 26.22
C MET A 86 5.51 9.89 27.38
N LYS A 87 4.20 9.80 27.68
CA LYS A 87 3.62 10.41 28.87
C LYS A 87 3.75 9.43 30.04
N ALA A 88 4.58 9.76 31.02
CA ALA A 88 4.72 8.99 32.24
C ALA A 88 3.77 9.56 33.32
N PRO A 89 3.02 8.71 34.06
CA PRO A 89 2.22 9.16 35.18
C PRO A 89 3.09 9.86 36.23
N GLY A 90 2.78 11.12 36.56
CA GLY A 90 3.50 11.91 37.58
C GLY A 90 4.76 12.64 37.11
N GLU A 91 5.42 12.20 36.03
CA GLU A 91 6.68 12.79 35.53
C GLU A 91 6.51 13.61 34.24
N GLY A 92 5.29 13.66 33.67
CA GLY A 92 5.00 14.45 32.48
C GLY A 92 5.45 13.78 31.18
N VAL A 93 5.87 14.59 30.20
CA VAL A 93 6.28 14.12 28.87
C VAL A 93 7.78 13.84 28.86
N ILE A 94 8.16 12.57 28.79
CA ILE A 94 9.54 12.13 28.66
C ILE A 94 9.87 11.95 27.18
N SER A 95 11.00 12.49 26.74
CA SER A 95 11.46 12.37 25.36
C SER A 95 12.84 11.73 25.32
N THR A 96 12.93 10.50 24.81
CA THR A 96 14.17 9.72 24.73
C THR A 96 14.71 9.69 23.30
N PRO A 97 16.01 9.92 23.08
CA PRO A 97 16.63 9.72 21.77
C PRO A 97 16.43 8.29 21.25
N LEU A 98 16.32 8.15 19.94
CA LEU A 98 16.28 6.88 19.22
C LEU A 98 17.60 6.66 18.49
N THR A 99 18.00 5.39 18.39
CA THR A 99 19.19 4.99 17.63
C THR A 99 18.99 5.23 16.13
N VAL A 100 20.09 5.31 15.38
CA VAL A 100 20.06 5.44 13.90
C VAL A 100 19.20 4.37 13.24
N ALA A 101 19.33 3.11 13.67
CA ALA A 101 18.52 2.00 13.16
C ALA A 101 17.01 2.23 13.36
N LYS A 102 16.60 2.74 14.52
CA LYS A 102 15.20 3.04 14.81
C LYS A 102 14.67 4.24 14.01
N ALA A 103 15.51 5.24 13.76
CA ALA A 103 15.14 6.36 12.90
C ALA A 103 14.93 5.91 11.44
N ILE A 104 15.80 5.02 10.93
CA ILE A 104 15.66 4.40 9.60
C ILE A 104 14.36 3.59 9.51
N GLU A 105 14.08 2.73 10.50
CA GLU A 105 12.82 1.98 10.57
C GLU A 105 11.61 2.92 10.55
N GLY A 106 11.67 4.05 11.27
CA GLY A 106 10.61 5.06 11.30
C GLY A 106 10.41 5.77 9.96
N ARG A 107 11.48 6.13 9.26
CA ARG A 107 11.46 6.68 7.90
C ARG A 107 10.81 5.70 6.92
N ASP A 108 11.23 4.44 6.95
CA ASP A 108 10.72 3.40 6.05
C ASP A 108 9.27 3.03 6.35
N ALA A 109 8.87 3.06 7.63
CA ALA A 109 7.48 2.91 8.02
C ALA A 109 6.62 4.06 7.47
N LEU A 110 7.08 5.32 7.57
CA LEU A 110 6.37 6.46 7.01
C LEU A 110 6.25 6.35 5.48
N ALA A 111 7.34 6.03 4.78
CA ALA A 111 7.34 5.89 3.33
C ALA A 111 6.38 4.79 2.86
N ARG A 112 6.39 3.61 3.51
CA ARG A 112 5.44 2.53 3.23
C ARG A 112 4.00 2.92 3.52
N HIS A 113 3.76 3.60 4.65
CA HIS A 113 2.43 4.07 5.00
C HIS A 113 1.88 5.07 3.98
N LEU A 114 2.69 6.04 3.57
CA LEU A 114 2.31 7.04 2.57
C LEU A 114 2.01 6.38 1.21
N TYR A 115 2.86 5.46 0.76
CA TYR A 115 2.60 4.71 -0.47
C TYR A 115 1.30 3.87 -0.39
N GLY A 116 1.05 3.21 0.74
CA GLY A 116 -0.21 2.49 0.98
C GLY A 116 -1.43 3.40 0.96
N ALA A 117 -1.33 4.60 1.54
CA ALA A 117 -2.41 5.61 1.51
C ALA A 117 -2.67 6.12 0.08
N ILE A 118 -1.61 6.38 -0.69
CA ILE A 118 -1.69 6.72 -2.12
C ILE A 118 -2.40 5.61 -2.90
N PHE A 119 -2.01 4.36 -2.71
CA PHE A 119 -2.63 3.23 -3.40
C PHE A 119 -4.12 3.10 -3.05
N THR A 120 -4.46 3.19 -1.76
CA THR A 120 -5.85 3.14 -1.29
C THR A 120 -6.68 4.27 -1.89
N PHE A 121 -6.12 5.47 -1.98
CA PHE A 121 -6.76 6.62 -2.60
C PHE A 121 -7.07 6.38 -4.08
N VAL A 122 -6.10 5.87 -4.85
CA VAL A 122 -6.29 5.56 -6.27
C VAL A 122 -7.38 4.49 -6.46
N VAL A 123 -7.37 3.43 -5.66
CA VAL A 123 -8.42 2.39 -5.69
C VAL A 123 -9.79 2.97 -5.39
N ALA A 124 -9.90 3.83 -4.36
CA ALA A 124 -11.17 4.48 -4.02
C ALA A 124 -11.70 5.37 -5.15
N ARG A 125 -10.81 6.06 -5.88
CA ARG A 125 -11.18 6.90 -7.03
C ARG A 125 -11.64 6.08 -8.22
N ILE A 126 -10.92 5.00 -8.56
CA ILE A 126 -11.33 4.08 -9.61
C ILE A 126 -12.68 3.45 -9.28
N ASN A 127 -12.88 2.99 -8.03
CA ASN A 127 -14.16 2.42 -7.60
C ASN A 127 -15.30 3.44 -7.71
N SER A 128 -15.04 4.70 -7.37
CA SER A 128 -16.04 5.78 -7.49
C SER A 128 -16.37 6.11 -8.95
N ALA A 129 -15.39 6.04 -9.85
CA ALA A 129 -15.59 6.28 -11.29
C ALA A 129 -16.32 5.13 -12.00
N VAL A 130 -16.17 3.90 -11.51
CA VAL A 130 -16.81 2.69 -12.07
C VAL A 130 -18.19 2.42 -11.46
N ALA A 131 -18.45 2.90 -10.25
CA ALA A 131 -19.75 2.75 -9.60
C ALA A 131 -20.85 3.38 -10.48
N ALA A 132 -21.82 2.56 -10.91
CA ALA A 132 -22.92 3.03 -11.73
C ALA A 132 -23.77 4.10 -11.02
N ASP A 133 -24.21 5.11 -11.76
CA ASP A 133 -25.07 6.23 -11.34
C ASP A 133 -26.40 5.84 -10.64
N GLY A 134 -26.70 4.55 -10.47
CA GLY A 134 -27.89 4.03 -9.79
C GLY A 134 -27.73 3.71 -8.30
N ALA A 135 -26.52 3.77 -7.73
CA ALA A 135 -26.28 3.39 -6.33
C ALA A 135 -26.33 4.57 -5.32
N SER A 136 -26.36 5.81 -5.82
CA SER A 136 -26.18 7.02 -5.00
C SER A 136 -27.46 7.60 -4.41
N ASN A 137 -28.65 7.16 -4.82
CA ASN A 137 -29.92 7.64 -4.27
C ASN A 137 -30.63 6.53 -3.45
N GLY A 138 -30.22 6.36 -2.18
CA GLY A 138 -30.96 5.59 -1.17
C GLY A 138 -30.87 4.06 -1.27
N ALA A 139 -30.04 3.52 -2.15
CA ALA A 139 -30.06 2.13 -2.56
C ALA A 139 -28.76 1.37 -2.25
N LYS A 140 -28.13 1.61 -1.10
CA LYS A 140 -26.97 0.80 -0.65
C LYS A 140 -27.32 -0.69 -0.52
N ASP A 141 -28.61 -1.02 -0.39
CA ASP A 141 -29.13 -2.39 -0.35
C ASP A 141 -29.40 -3.01 -1.74
N HIS A 142 -29.37 -2.24 -2.84
CA HIS A 142 -29.66 -2.77 -4.18
C HIS A 142 -28.44 -3.38 -4.89
N PHE A 143 -27.21 -2.95 -4.57
CA PHE A 143 -26.01 -3.63 -5.09
C PHE A 143 -25.90 -5.07 -4.58
N SER A 144 -26.43 -5.33 -3.38
CA SER A 144 -26.49 -6.68 -2.79
C SER A 144 -27.46 -7.64 -3.50
N ARG A 145 -28.24 -7.18 -4.50
CA ARG A 145 -29.29 -7.99 -5.16
C ARG A 145 -29.10 -8.18 -6.66
N LEU A 146 -28.13 -7.51 -7.28
CA LEU A 146 -27.84 -7.74 -8.69
C LEU A 146 -26.87 -8.92 -8.82
N PRO A 147 -27.12 -9.86 -9.75
CA PRO A 147 -26.13 -10.87 -10.07
C PRO A 147 -24.85 -10.17 -10.56
N PHE A 148 -23.70 -10.60 -10.03
CA PHE A 148 -22.39 -10.08 -10.44
C PHE A 148 -21.44 -11.23 -10.72
N VAL A 149 -20.44 -10.96 -11.54
CA VAL A 149 -19.31 -11.86 -11.81
C VAL A 149 -18.07 -11.23 -11.21
N GLY A 150 -17.48 -11.90 -10.22
CA GLY A 150 -16.19 -11.51 -9.66
C GLY A 150 -15.06 -12.08 -10.50
N VAL A 151 -14.08 -11.24 -10.84
CA VAL A 151 -12.81 -11.67 -11.44
C VAL A 151 -11.74 -11.54 -10.38
N LEU A 152 -11.04 -12.65 -10.10
CA LEU A 152 -9.94 -12.70 -9.16
C LEU A 152 -8.62 -12.72 -9.94
N ASP A 153 -7.86 -11.63 -9.85
CA ASP A 153 -6.51 -11.51 -10.41
C ASP A 153 -5.53 -11.35 -9.24
N ILE A 154 -4.73 -12.38 -9.00
CA ILE A 154 -3.77 -12.42 -7.89
C ILE A 154 -2.39 -12.87 -8.40
N PHE A 155 -1.34 -12.49 -7.67
CA PHE A 155 0.01 -12.94 -7.97
C PHE A 155 0.13 -14.46 -7.84
N GLY A 156 0.83 -15.09 -8.78
CA GLY A 156 1.17 -16.51 -8.71
C GLY A 156 2.18 -16.84 -7.62
N PHE A 157 2.50 -18.13 -7.49
CA PHE A 157 3.46 -18.60 -6.50
C PHE A 157 4.86 -17.98 -6.74
N GLU A 158 5.44 -17.39 -5.69
CA GLU A 158 6.77 -16.77 -5.74
C GLU A 158 7.82 -17.68 -5.09
N PHE A 159 8.95 -17.86 -5.78
CA PHE A 159 10.09 -18.61 -5.24
C PHE A 159 11.39 -17.85 -5.52
N PHE A 160 11.89 -17.16 -4.50
CA PHE A 160 13.18 -16.49 -4.52
C PHE A 160 14.20 -17.20 -3.62
N GLN A 161 15.48 -16.84 -3.77
CA GLN A 161 16.56 -17.34 -2.91
C GLN A 161 16.34 -16.96 -1.42
N MET A 162 15.78 -15.78 -1.18
CA MET A 162 15.34 -15.31 0.14
C MET A 162 13.90 -14.83 0.01
N ASN A 163 12.99 -15.50 0.72
CA ASN A 163 11.57 -15.13 0.78
C ASN A 163 11.32 -14.39 2.09
N SER A 164 10.75 -13.18 2.02
CA SER A 164 10.33 -12.42 3.19
C SER A 164 8.92 -12.80 3.63
N LEU A 165 8.40 -12.12 4.66
CA LEU A 165 7.04 -12.35 5.16
C LEU A 165 5.99 -12.09 4.07
N GLU A 166 6.26 -11.14 3.17
CA GLU A 166 5.40 -10.79 2.04
C GLU A 166 5.22 -11.97 1.08
N GLN A 167 6.31 -12.67 0.72
CA GLN A 167 6.22 -13.90 -0.09
C GLN A 167 5.42 -15.00 0.60
N LEU A 168 5.60 -15.16 1.92
CA LEU A 168 4.83 -16.13 2.68
C LEU A 168 3.33 -15.84 2.58
N PHE A 169 2.91 -14.58 2.71
CA PHE A 169 1.50 -14.21 2.55
C PHE A 169 0.98 -14.45 1.13
N ILE A 170 1.76 -14.12 0.09
CA ILE A 170 1.38 -14.38 -1.30
C ILE A 170 1.20 -15.89 -1.56
N ASN A 171 2.17 -16.70 -1.15
CA ASN A 171 2.13 -18.14 -1.36
C ASN A 171 1.04 -18.82 -0.53
N TYR A 172 0.81 -18.34 0.70
CA TYR A 172 -0.27 -18.86 1.54
C TYR A 172 -1.66 -18.57 0.96
N THR A 173 -1.87 -17.37 0.40
CA THR A 173 -3.12 -17.07 -0.34
C THR A 173 -3.31 -17.99 -1.54
N ASN A 174 -2.24 -18.28 -2.29
CA ASN A 174 -2.29 -19.24 -3.40
C ASN A 174 -2.66 -20.65 -2.93
N GLU A 175 -2.06 -21.13 -1.83
CA GLU A 175 -2.37 -22.45 -1.26
C GLU A 175 -3.85 -22.54 -0.84
N LEU A 176 -4.37 -21.50 -0.17
CA LEU A 176 -5.78 -21.45 0.22
C LEU A 176 -6.73 -21.43 -0.99
N LEU A 177 -6.35 -20.75 -2.08
CA LEU A 177 -7.15 -20.74 -3.31
C LEU A 177 -7.15 -22.11 -3.99
N GLN A 178 -6.01 -22.80 -4.01
CA GLN A 178 -5.93 -24.16 -4.52
C GLN A 178 -6.76 -25.12 -3.65
N GLN A 179 -6.70 -24.97 -2.33
CA GLN A 179 -7.55 -25.73 -1.41
C GLN A 179 -9.04 -25.47 -1.67
N TYR A 180 -9.44 -24.20 -1.80
CA TYR A 180 -10.82 -23.82 -2.11
C TYR A 180 -11.29 -24.41 -3.46
N PHE A 181 -10.44 -24.37 -4.48
CA PHE A 181 -10.73 -24.99 -5.78
C PHE A 181 -10.99 -26.50 -5.62
N ASN A 182 -10.12 -27.20 -4.88
CA ASN A 182 -10.24 -28.63 -4.67
C ASN A 182 -11.45 -29.03 -3.80
N GLU A 183 -11.81 -28.23 -2.80
CA GLU A 183 -12.88 -28.60 -1.87
C GLU A 183 -14.27 -28.16 -2.37
N VAL A 184 -14.37 -27.01 -3.02
CA VAL A 184 -15.65 -26.36 -3.31
C VAL A 184 -16.01 -26.44 -4.78
N ILE A 185 -15.07 -26.14 -5.68
CA ILE A 185 -15.39 -26.08 -7.11
C ILE A 185 -15.72 -27.47 -7.65
N PHE A 186 -14.99 -28.52 -7.27
CA PHE A 186 -15.30 -29.88 -7.70
C PHE A 186 -16.69 -30.35 -7.24
N VAL A 187 -17.05 -30.04 -5.99
CA VAL A 187 -18.37 -30.41 -5.44
C VAL A 187 -19.48 -29.66 -6.17
N HIS A 188 -19.34 -28.34 -6.33
CA HIS A 188 -20.33 -27.53 -7.04
C HIS A 188 -20.46 -27.88 -8.52
N GLU A 189 -19.36 -28.27 -9.18
CA GLU A 189 -19.41 -28.71 -10.57
C GLU A 189 -20.18 -30.04 -10.69
N ALA A 190 -19.92 -31.01 -9.83
CA ALA A 190 -20.69 -32.26 -9.81
C ALA A 190 -22.20 -32.01 -9.55
N GLU A 191 -22.53 -31.14 -8.59
CA GLU A 191 -23.91 -30.73 -8.30
C GLU A 191 -24.58 -30.05 -9.51
N LEU A 192 -23.85 -29.19 -10.22
CA LEU A 192 -24.33 -28.50 -11.42
C LEU A 192 -24.64 -29.50 -12.54
N TYR A 193 -23.74 -30.44 -12.82
CA TYR A 193 -23.96 -31.47 -13.84
C TYR A 193 -25.20 -32.31 -13.53
N GLN A 194 -25.37 -32.72 -12.27
CA GLN A 194 -26.55 -33.45 -11.83
C GLN A 194 -27.84 -32.63 -12.01
N ARG A 195 -27.80 -31.34 -11.67
CA ARG A 195 -28.95 -30.42 -11.81
C ARG A 195 -29.36 -30.21 -13.27
N GLU A 196 -28.39 -30.08 -14.17
CA GLU A 196 -28.62 -29.89 -15.60
C GLU A 196 -28.87 -31.23 -16.36
N GLY A 197 -28.84 -32.37 -15.65
CA GLY A 197 -29.08 -33.70 -16.23
C GLY A 197 -27.95 -34.22 -17.12
N ILE A 198 -26.74 -33.69 -16.94
CA ILE A 198 -25.53 -34.07 -17.69
C ILE A 198 -24.87 -35.25 -16.97
N LYS A 199 -24.44 -36.27 -17.73
CA LYS A 199 -23.71 -37.41 -17.17
C LYS A 199 -22.38 -36.93 -16.59
N TRP A 200 -22.14 -37.25 -15.32
CA TRP A 200 -20.90 -36.95 -14.62
C TRP A 200 -20.04 -38.22 -14.51
N SER A 201 -18.75 -38.12 -14.83
CA SER A 201 -17.76 -39.17 -14.60
C SER A 201 -16.68 -38.67 -13.62
N PRO A 202 -16.34 -39.44 -12.57
CA PRO A 202 -15.24 -39.10 -11.67
C PRO A 202 -13.86 -39.03 -12.35
N GLN A 203 -13.75 -39.50 -13.60
CA GLN A 203 -12.50 -39.57 -14.37
C GLN A 203 -12.27 -38.33 -15.25
N ASP A 204 -13.24 -37.41 -15.33
CA ASP A 204 -13.16 -36.24 -16.20
C ASP A 204 -12.29 -35.11 -15.61
N PHE A 205 -11.80 -35.27 -14.37
CA PHE A 205 -10.98 -34.27 -13.67
C PHE A 205 -9.68 -34.87 -13.08
N PRO A 206 -8.57 -34.12 -13.08
CA PRO A 206 -7.25 -34.57 -12.64
C PRO A 206 -7.10 -34.72 -11.11
#